data_AF-A0A953R6M5-F1
#
_entry.id   AF-A0A953R6M5-F1
#
_cell.length_a   1.000
_cell.length_b   1.000
_cell.length_c   1.000
_cell.angle_alpha   90.00
_cell.angle_beta   90.00
_cell.angle_gamma   90.00
#
_symmetry.space_group_name_H-M   'P 1'
#
loop_
_entity.id
_entity.type
_entity.pdbx_description
1 polymer ?
#
loop_
_entity_poly.entity_id
_entity_poly.type
_entity_poly.pdbx_seq_one_letter_code
_entity_poly.pdbx_strand_id
1 'polypeptide(L)'
;MNSSIPVYNADGSLYACVSESRLTRLQSAGLVARVVRHRKGHINRAILFIKPGEPKPATSVMGTRYSFKERLEHGPAWELRHLGGSHEGKTYAPPETRAPFLQVVSDCLIP
;
A
#
# COMPACT_ATOMS: atom_id res chain seq x y z
N MET A 1 -1.82 -24.15 21.36
CA MET A 1 -0.96 -22.98 21.11
C MET A 1 -1.85 -21.81 20.75
N ASN A 2 -1.91 -20.77 21.59
CA ASN A 2 -2.70 -19.57 21.30
C ASN A 2 -1.92 -18.69 20.32
N SER A 3 -1.95 -19.04 19.04
CA SER A 3 -1.38 -18.23 17.98
C SER A 3 -2.07 -16.87 17.99
N SER A 4 -1.31 -15.84 18.37
CA SER A 4 -1.81 -14.45 18.42
C SER A 4 -1.71 -13.85 17.02
N ILE A 5 -2.86 -13.65 16.38
CA ILE A 5 -2.95 -13.16 15.00
C ILE A 5 -3.20 -11.66 15.02
N PRO A 6 -2.30 -10.83 14.46
CA PRO A 6 -2.52 -9.41 14.36
C PRO A 6 -3.62 -9.10 13.34
N VAL A 7 -4.57 -8.26 13.77
CA VAL A 7 -5.69 -7.74 12.98
C VAL A 7 -5.46 -6.25 12.82
N TYR A 8 -5.53 -5.76 11.59
CA TYR A 8 -5.32 -4.36 11.25
C TYR A 8 -6.64 -3.73 10.78
N ASN A 9 -6.82 -2.45 11.09
CA ASN A 9 -7.80 -1.60 10.45
C ASN A 9 -7.45 -1.42 8.96
N ALA A 10 -8.39 -0.89 8.18
CA ALA A 10 -8.17 -0.67 6.75
C ALA A 10 -7.08 0.39 6.47
N ASP A 11 -6.87 1.33 7.38
CA ASP A 11 -5.78 2.32 7.34
C ASP A 11 -4.39 1.74 7.62
N GLY A 12 -4.31 0.45 8.00
CA GLY A 12 -3.08 -0.23 8.35
C GLY A 12 -2.67 -0.09 9.82
N SER A 13 -3.44 0.63 10.65
CA SER A 13 -3.22 0.67 12.10
C SER A 13 -3.56 -0.68 12.75
N LEU A 14 -2.83 -1.06 13.79
CA LEU A 14 -3.11 -2.29 14.53
C LEU A 14 -4.42 -2.12 15.31
N TYR A 15 -5.39 -2.99 15.05
CA TYR A 15 -6.66 -3.03 15.77
C TYR A 15 -6.53 -3.87 17.05
N ALA A 16 -6.09 -5.12 16.90
CA ALA A 16 -5.90 -6.05 18.01
C ALA A 16 -5.08 -7.27 17.58
N CYS A 17 -4.50 -7.99 18.54
CA CYS A 17 -4.02 -9.35 18.33
C CYS A 17 -5.05 -10.34 18.89
N VAL A 18 -5.51 -11.29 18.07
CA VAL A 18 -6.65 -12.16 18.39
C VAL A 18 -6.30 -13.63 18.25
N SER A 19 -7.01 -14.50 18.97
CA SER A 19 -6.96 -15.95 18.73
C SER A 19 -7.62 -16.33 17.40
N GLU A 20 -7.32 -17.53 16.90
CA GLU A 20 -8.00 -18.09 15.72
C GLU A 20 -9.52 -18.13 15.89
N SER A 21 -10.03 -18.53 17.06
CA SER A 21 -11.47 -18.57 17.33
C SER A 21 -12.13 -17.19 17.19
N ARG A 22 -11.47 -16.13 17.66
CA ARG A 22 -11.97 -14.76 17.54
C ARG A 22 -11.86 -14.25 16.11
N LEU A 23 -10.81 -14.64 15.38
CA LEU A 23 -10.70 -14.35 13.95
C LEU A 23 -11.84 -15.01 13.15
N THR A 24 -12.16 -16.27 13.41
CA THR A 24 -13.28 -16.97 12.77
C THR A 24 -14.59 -16.22 13.01
N ARG A 25 -14.83 -15.74 14.24
CA ARG A 25 -16.02 -14.92 14.55
C ARG A 25 -16.04 -13.62 13.75
N LEU A 26 -14.90 -12.93 13.59
CA LEU A 26 -14.81 -11.72 12.76
C LEU A 26 -15.08 -12.02 11.28
N GLN A 27 -14.61 -13.16 10.77
CA GLN A 27 -14.88 -13.60 9.40
C GLN A 27 -16.37 -13.91 9.19
N SER A 28 -16.98 -14.67 10.11
CA SER A 28 -18.41 -15.00 10.06
C SER A 28 -19.31 -13.77 10.19
N ALA A 29 -18.86 -12.73 10.91
CA ALA A 29 -19.55 -11.46 10.99
C ALA A 29 -19.36 -10.57 9.74
N GLY A 30 -18.60 -11.01 8.74
CA GLY A 30 -18.36 -10.25 7.51
C GLY A 30 -17.45 -9.03 7.69
N LEU A 31 -16.68 -8.96 8.78
CA LEU A 31 -15.86 -7.79 9.12
C LEU A 31 -14.45 -7.83 8.53
N VAL A 32 -14.00 -9.00 8.06
CA VAL A 32 -12.64 -9.20 7.54
C VAL A 32 -12.63 -9.06 6.03
N ALA A 33 -11.93 -8.05 5.53
CA ALA A 33 -11.71 -7.82 4.11
C ALA A 33 -10.68 -8.80 3.53
N ARG A 34 -9.64 -9.12 4.29
CA ARG A 34 -8.55 -9.99 3.81
C ARG A 34 -7.90 -10.76 4.95
N VAL A 35 -7.59 -12.03 4.70
CA VAL A 35 -6.70 -12.83 5.53
C VAL A 35 -5.42 -13.09 4.74
N VAL A 36 -4.27 -12.68 5.29
CA VAL A 36 -2.96 -12.87 4.68
C VAL A 36 -2.29 -14.08 5.35
N ARG A 37 -1.95 -15.08 4.53
CA ARG A 37 -1.29 -16.30 4.97
C ARG A 37 0.18 -16.28 4.55
N HIS A 38 1.03 -16.87 5.39
CA HIS A 38 2.41 -17.14 5.03
C HIS A 38 2.48 -18.33 4.07
N ARG A 39 3.58 -18.47 3.31
CA ARG A 39 3.78 -19.60 2.37
C ARG A 39 3.70 -20.96 3.08
N LYS A 40 4.07 -21.01 4.36
CA LYS A 40 3.99 -22.20 5.22
C LYS A 40 2.59 -22.49 5.78
N GLY A 41 1.54 -21.77 5.35
CA GLY A 41 0.13 -22.07 5.65
C GLY A 41 -0.47 -21.39 6.89
N HIS A 42 0.36 -20.91 7.83
CA HIS A 42 -0.13 -20.19 9.00
C HIS A 42 -0.62 -18.77 8.67
N ILE A 43 -1.57 -18.28 9.46
CA ILE A 43 -2.11 -16.92 9.30
C ILE A 43 -1.05 -15.93 9.78
N ASN A 44 -0.69 -14.98 8.93
CA ASN A 44 0.25 -13.92 9.25
C ASN A 44 -0.50 -12.72 9.86
N ARG A 45 -1.59 -12.30 9.20
CA ARG A 45 -2.43 -11.18 9.66
C ARG A 45 -3.81 -11.20 9.03
N ALA A 46 -4.74 -10.45 9.60
CA ALA A 46 -6.03 -10.13 8.98
C ALA A 46 -6.23 -8.61 8.87
N ILE A 47 -7.06 -8.19 7.93
CA ILE A 47 -7.36 -6.78 7.65
C ILE A 47 -8.88 -6.61 7.65
N LEU A 48 -9.39 -5.65 8.41
CA LEU A 48 -10.81 -5.31 8.50
C LEU A 48 -11.28 -4.52 7.27
N PHE A 49 -12.58 -4.57 6.99
CA PHE A 49 -13.20 -3.65 6.03
C PHE A 49 -13.13 -2.20 6.53
N ILE A 50 -13.12 -1.26 5.59
CA ILE A 50 -13.34 0.16 5.86
C ILE A 50 -14.79 0.30 6.36
N LYS A 51 -15.00 0.88 7.54
CA LYS A 51 -16.37 1.13 8.00
C LYS A 51 -16.97 2.32 7.23
N PRO A 52 -18.30 2.35 7.03
CA PRO A 52 -18.97 3.53 6.52
C PRO A 52 -18.61 4.77 7.35
N GLY A 53 -18.07 5.81 6.71
CA GLY A 53 -17.65 7.05 7.36
C GLY A 53 -16.18 7.10 7.82
N GLU A 54 -15.44 5.99 7.77
CA GLU A 54 -13.98 6.03 8.01
C GLU A 54 -13.25 6.57 6.77
N PRO A 55 -12.22 7.43 6.96
CA PRO A 55 -11.45 7.95 5.84
C PRO A 55 -10.76 6.79 5.13
N LYS A 56 -10.91 6.74 3.80
CA LYS A 56 -10.28 5.70 2.99
C LYS A 56 -8.76 5.84 3.12
N PRO A 57 -8.01 4.76 3.41
CA PRO A 57 -6.55 4.82 3.45
C PRO A 57 -6.00 5.54 2.21
N ALA A 58 -5.16 6.54 2.44
CA ALA A 58 -4.44 7.24 1.37
C ALA A 58 -3.63 6.27 0.50
N THR A 59 -3.25 5.11 1.04
CA THR A 59 -2.53 4.03 0.33
C THR A 59 -3.40 3.20 -0.61
N SER A 60 -4.69 3.52 -0.79
CA SER A 60 -5.50 2.91 -1.86
C SER A 60 -5.11 3.35 -3.27
N VAL A 61 -3.98 4.06 -3.42
CA VAL A 61 -3.37 4.29 -4.72
C VAL A 61 -2.87 2.94 -5.28
N MET A 62 -3.81 2.25 -5.90
CA MET A 62 -3.56 1.15 -6.83
C MET A 62 -2.52 1.67 -7.82
N GLY A 63 -1.29 1.18 -7.72
CA GLY A 63 -0.14 1.74 -8.40
C GLY A 63 0.89 0.67 -8.68
N THR A 64 1.68 0.88 -9.73
CA THR A 64 2.88 0.09 -9.99
C THR A 64 4.08 0.72 -9.26
N ARG A 65 5.28 0.20 -9.52
CA ARG A 65 6.53 0.77 -9.00
C ARG A 65 6.75 2.21 -9.48
N TYR A 66 6.27 2.55 -10.68
CA TYR A 66 6.55 3.83 -11.33
C TYR A 66 5.30 4.69 -11.56
N SER A 67 4.10 4.14 -11.34
CA SER A 67 2.84 4.84 -11.57
C SER A 67 1.85 4.62 -10.43
N PHE A 68 0.85 5.48 -10.36
CA PHE A 68 -0.25 5.38 -9.41
C PHE A 68 -1.55 5.82 -10.09
N LYS A 69 -2.70 5.31 -9.61
CA LYS A 69 -3.99 5.70 -10.13
C LYS A 69 -4.52 6.94 -9.40
N GLU A 70 -4.42 8.09 -10.05
CA GLU A 70 -4.94 9.36 -9.56
C GLU A 70 -6.46 9.43 -9.79
N ARG A 71 -7.17 10.09 -8.88
CA ARG A 71 -8.61 10.36 -9.02
C ARG A 71 -8.80 11.81 -9.45
N LEU A 72 -9.18 12.01 -10.70
CA LEU A 72 -9.55 13.32 -11.24
C LEU A 72 -11.07 13.49 -11.23
N GLU A 73 -11.55 14.74 -11.37
CA GLU A 73 -12.99 15.04 -11.42
C GLU A 73 -13.74 14.25 -12.50
N HIS A 74 -13.09 14.00 -13.63
CA HIS A 74 -13.68 13.30 -14.79
C HIS A 74 -13.47 11.77 -14.76
N GLY A 75 -12.86 11.24 -13.71
CA GLY A 75 -12.58 9.83 -13.55
C GLY A 75 -11.10 9.53 -13.23
N PRO A 76 -10.77 8.26 -12.98
CA PRO A 76 -9.43 7.90 -12.56
C PRO A 76 -8.47 7.77 -13.74
N ALA A 77 -7.28 8.37 -13.63
CA ALA A 77 -6.21 8.31 -14.62
C ALA A 77 -4.93 7.69 -14.02
N TRP A 78 -4.00 7.27 -14.88
CA TRP A 78 -2.67 6.83 -14.44
C TRP A 78 -1.72 8.03 -14.44
N GLU A 79 -1.01 8.21 -13.33
CA GLU A 79 -0.02 9.28 -13.13
C GLU A 79 1.35 8.67 -12.78
N LEU A 80 2.43 9.34 -13.15
CA LEU A 80 3.78 8.89 -12.83
C LEU A 80 4.17 9.31 -11.41
N ARG A 81 4.87 8.44 -10.69
CA ARG A 81 5.42 8.80 -9.38
C ARG A 81 6.56 9.80 -9.56
N HIS A 82 6.53 10.88 -8.79
CA HIS A 82 7.65 11.81 -8.79
C HIS A 82 8.78 11.24 -7.92
N LEU A 83 10.01 11.40 -8.38
CA LEU A 83 11.21 10.92 -7.68
C LEU A 83 11.42 11.63 -6.34
N GLY A 84 10.90 12.86 -6.19
CA GLY A 84 10.99 13.64 -4.96
C GLY A 84 9.90 13.33 -3.91
N GLY A 85 9.02 12.37 -4.17
CA GLY A 85 7.94 11.99 -3.25
C GLY A 85 6.75 12.95 -3.17
N SER A 86 6.85 14.17 -3.73
CA SER A 86 5.69 15.03 -3.96
C SER A 86 4.78 14.44 -5.04
N HIS A 87 3.47 14.53 -4.87
CA HIS A 87 2.50 14.13 -5.90
C HIS A 87 1.92 15.32 -6.65
N GLU A 88 2.43 16.53 -6.40
CA GLU A 88 1.89 17.77 -6.94
C GLU A 88 2.83 18.41 -7.97
N GLY A 89 2.22 19.05 -8.96
CA GLY A 89 2.91 19.82 -10.00
C GLY A 89 3.38 18.99 -11.20
N LYS A 90 4.16 19.60 -12.09
CA LYS A 90 4.66 18.96 -13.34
C LYS A 90 6.13 18.52 -13.25
N THR A 91 6.74 18.69 -12.08
CA THR A 91 8.15 18.41 -11.86
C THR A 91 8.31 16.98 -11.32
N TYR A 92 8.45 16.03 -12.24
CA TYR A 92 8.58 14.60 -11.91
C TYR A 92 9.88 14.23 -11.21
N ALA A 93 10.93 15.02 -11.41
CA ALA A 93 12.25 14.77 -10.86
C ALA A 93 12.81 16.07 -10.29
N PRO A 94 13.25 16.10 -9.02
CA PRO A 94 13.94 17.25 -8.46
C PRO A 94 15.21 17.58 -9.27
N PRO A 95 15.57 18.86 -9.46
CA PRO A 95 16.76 19.25 -10.23
C PRO A 95 18.05 18.55 -9.78
N GLU A 96 18.15 18.24 -8.48
CA GLU A 96 19.29 17.58 -7.84
C GLU A 96 19.50 16.15 -8.37
N THR A 97 18.44 15.50 -8.89
CA THR A 97 18.53 14.15 -9.48
C THR A 97 19.18 14.13 -10.86
N ARG A 98 19.34 15.29 -11.51
CA ARG A 98 19.91 15.38 -12.86
C ARG A 98 21.37 14.92 -12.90
N ALA A 99 22.19 15.40 -11.97
CA ALA A 99 23.62 15.07 -11.91
C ALA A 99 23.86 13.55 -11.73
N PRO A 100 23.28 12.86 -10.73
CA PRO A 100 23.48 11.42 -10.59
C PRO A 100 22.91 10.63 -11.77
N PHE A 101 21.80 11.08 -12.39
CA PHE A 101 21.28 10.44 -13.60
C PHE A 101 22.27 10.51 -14.77
N LEU A 102 22.83 11.69 -15.04
CA LEU A 102 23.80 11.87 -16.12
C LEU A 102 25.10 11.10 -15.85
N GLN A 103 25.50 10.95 -14.59
CA GLN A 103 26.65 10.12 -14.23
C GLN A 103 26.41 8.66 -14.61
N VAL A 104 25.26 8.09 -14.22
CA VAL A 104 24.91 6.70 -14.57
C VAL A 104 24.89 6.50 -16.08
N VAL A 105 24.29 7.42 -16.83
CA VAL A 105 24.28 7.36 -18.30
C VAL A 105 25.70 7.39 -18.85
N SER A 106 26.55 8.27 -18.33
CA SER A 106 27.95 8.38 -18.78
C SER A 106 28.72 7.10 -18.49
N ASP A 107 28.56 6.51 -17.30
CA ASP A 107 29.21 5.25 -16.91
C ASP A 107 28.79 4.09 -17.81
N CYS A 108 27.52 4.04 -18.23
CA CYS A 108 27.02 3.03 -19.16
C CYS A 108 27.46 3.23 -20.61
N LEU A 109 27.94 4.43 -20.97
CA LEU A 109 28.44 4.74 -22.31
C LEU A 109 29.96 4.51 -22.45
N ILE A 110 30.65 4.11 -21.39
CA ILE A 110 32.04 3.68 -21.44
C ILE A 110 32.08 2.27 -22.07
N PRO A 111 32.76 2.08 -23.22
CA PRO A 111 32.82 0.80 -23.94
C PRO A 111 33.44 -0.35 -23.13
#